data_AF-A0A2M7VNW4-F1
#
_entry.id   AF-A0A2M7VNW4-F1
#
_cell.length_a   1.000
_cell.length_b   1.000
_cell.length_c   1.000
_cell.angle_alpha   90.00
_cell.angle_beta   90.00
_cell.angle_gamma   90.00
#
_symmetry.space_group_name_H-M   'P 1'
#
loop_
_entity.id
_entity.type
_entity.pdbx_description
1 polymer ?
#
loop_
_entity_poly.entity_id
_entity_poly.type
_entity_poly.pdbx_seq_one_letter_code
_entity_poly.pdbx_strand_id
1 'polypeptide(L)'
;MEGFLKTIDLLEVKLLGVLKNYQELKETNQKLNATNQRLLDELSNQNQQNSDLEDRLQALKIANTMVGSKEDKLITKQKINSLIRDIDKCIALVNE
;
A
#
# COMPACT_ATOMS: atom_id res chain seq x y z
N MET A 1 4.57 -68.60 -17.69
CA MET A 1 5.04 -67.46 -18.51
C MET A 1 3.95 -66.41 -18.70
N GLU A 2 2.73 -66.77 -19.12
CA GLU A 2 1.66 -65.81 -19.45
C GLU A 2 1.18 -64.93 -18.27
N GLY A 3 1.10 -65.45 -17.04
CA GLY A 3 0.72 -64.66 -15.86
C GLY A 3 1.77 -63.64 -15.40
N PHE A 4 3.04 -63.87 -15.77
CA PHE A 4 4.14 -62.97 -15.44
C PHE A 4 4.14 -61.75 -16.37
N LEU A 5 3.90 -61.98 -17.68
CA LEU A 5 3.68 -60.94 -18.68
C LEU A 5 2.51 -60.02 -18.30
N LYS A 6 1.35 -60.57 -17.94
CA LYS A 6 0.19 -59.77 -17.50
C LYS A 6 0.49 -58.89 -16.28
N THR A 7 1.36 -59.36 -15.38
CA THR A 7 1.74 -58.59 -14.18
C THR A 7 2.67 -57.43 -14.55
N ILE A 8 3.59 -57.65 -15.49
CA ILE A 8 4.48 -56.62 -16.03
C ILE A 8 3.66 -55.55 -16.78
N ASP A 9 2.73 -55.96 -17.64
CA ASP A 9 1.86 -55.04 -18.39
C ASP A 9 1.04 -54.16 -17.43
N LEU A 10 0.48 -54.74 -16.36
CA LEU A 10 -0.27 -53.98 -15.36
C LEU A 10 0.62 -52.99 -14.59
N LEU A 11 1.87 -53.38 -14.30
CA LEU A 11 2.82 -52.53 -13.62
C LEU A 11 3.23 -51.34 -14.50
N GLU A 12 3.44 -51.58 -15.80
CA GLU A 12 3.77 -50.54 -16.78
C GLU A 12 2.64 -49.52 -16.91
N VAL A 13 1.38 -49.97 -17.03
CA VAL A 13 0.21 -49.08 -17.06
C VAL A 13 0.11 -48.22 -15.81
N LYS A 14 0.32 -48.82 -14.62
CA LYS A 14 0.28 -48.09 -13.35
C LYS A 14 1.42 -47.06 -13.26
N LEU A 15 2.63 -47.44 -13.68
CA LEU A 15 3.78 -46.55 -13.66
C LEU A 15 3.57 -45.35 -14.59
N LEU A 16 3.08 -45.58 -15.80
CA LEU A 16 2.74 -44.51 -16.74
C LEU A 16 1.66 -43.57 -16.17
N GLY A 17 0.65 -44.13 -15.50
CA GLY A 17 -0.39 -43.33 -14.82
C GLY A 17 0.19 -42.44 -13.72
N VAL A 18 1.08 -42.98 -12.89
CA VAL A 18 1.75 -42.21 -11.83
C VAL A 18 2.64 -41.12 -12.41
N LEU A 19 3.41 -41.42 -13.46
CA LEU A 19 4.28 -40.44 -14.13
C LEU A 19 3.48 -39.29 -14.75
N LYS A 20 2.37 -39.61 -15.41
CA LYS A 20 1.46 -38.60 -15.98
C LYS A 20 0.90 -37.68 -14.89
N ASN A 21 0.35 -38.26 -13.82
CA ASN A 21 -0.20 -37.49 -12.71
C ASN A 21 0.86 -36.61 -12.03
N TYR A 22 2.07 -37.14 -11.87
CA TYR A 22 3.20 -36.39 -11.32
C TYR A 22 3.54 -35.18 -12.20
N GLN A 23 3.58 -35.38 -13.52
CA GLN A 23 3.88 -34.31 -14.46
C GLN A 23 2.80 -33.21 -14.45
N GLU A 24 1.52 -33.59 -14.47
CA GLU A 24 0.40 -32.65 -14.35
C GLU A 24 0.43 -31.86 -13.03
N LEU A 25 0.73 -32.56 -11.92
CA LEU A 25 0.84 -31.93 -10.61
C LEU A 25 2.03 -30.96 -10.55
N LYS A 26 3.17 -31.34 -11.14
CA LYS A 26 4.37 -30.49 -11.22
C LYS A 26 4.10 -29.22 -12.03
N GLU A 27 3.46 -29.34 -13.20
CA GLU A 27 3.09 -28.19 -14.02
C GLU A 27 2.10 -27.27 -13.30
N THR A 28 1.11 -27.84 -12.62
CA THR A 28 0.13 -27.07 -11.84
C THR A 28 0.80 -26.34 -10.69
N ASN A 29 1.70 -27.00 -9.96
CA ASN A 29 2.45 -26.39 -8.87
C ASN A 29 3.34 -25.23 -9.36
N GLN A 30 4.01 -25.40 -10.51
CA GLN A 30 4.81 -24.33 -11.13
C GLN A 30 3.95 -23.12 -11.51
N LYS A 31 2.78 -23.33 -12.11
CA LYS A 31 1.83 -22.25 -12.45
C LYS A 31 1.31 -21.53 -11.21
N LEU A 32 0.97 -22.27 -10.16
CA LEU A 32 0.52 -21.70 -8.89
C LEU A 32 1.61 -20.88 -8.22
N ASN A 33 2.86 -21.36 -8.18
CA ASN A 33 3.98 -20.60 -7.62
C ASN A 33 4.25 -19.31 -8.41
N ALA A 34 4.23 -19.36 -9.74
CA ALA A 34 4.39 -18.18 -10.57
C ALA A 34 3.27 -17.14 -10.32
N THR A 35 2.03 -17.62 -10.21
CA THR A 35 0.87 -16.75 -9.92
C THR A 35 0.99 -16.13 -8.53
N ASN A 36 1.39 -16.92 -7.52
CA ASN A 36 1.57 -16.46 -6.16
C ASN A 36 2.65 -15.38 -6.08
N GLN A 37 3.81 -15.59 -6.72
CA GLN A 37 4.86 -14.59 -6.76
C GLN A 37 4.38 -13.28 -7.38
N ARG A 38 3.68 -13.35 -8.51
CA ARG A 38 3.11 -12.16 -9.15
C ARG A 38 2.14 -11.41 -8.22
N LEU A 39 1.26 -12.14 -7.53
CA LEU A 39 0.30 -11.53 -6.59
C LEU A 39 1.00 -10.89 -5.39
N LEU A 40 2.09 -11.48 -4.89
CA LEU A 40 2.90 -10.88 -3.83
C LEU A 40 3.55 -9.57 -4.29
N ASP A 41 4.10 -9.55 -5.50
CA ASP A 41 4.71 -8.35 -6.08
C ASP A 41 3.65 -7.24 -6.30
N GLU A 42 2.48 -7.59 -6.84
CA GLU A 42 1.35 -6.66 -7.02
C GLU A 42 0.87 -6.09 -5.67
N LEU A 43 0.73 -6.94 -4.65
CA LEU A 43 0.34 -6.53 -3.30
C LEU A 43 1.36 -5.58 -2.68
N SER A 44 2.66 -5.88 -2.83
CA SER A 44 3.73 -5.00 -2.35
C SER A 44 3.66 -3.63 -3.01
N ASN A 45 3.45 -3.59 -4.33
CA ASN A 45 3.32 -2.33 -5.07
C ASN A 45 2.08 -1.53 -4.65
N GLN A 46 0.94 -2.20 -4.47
CA GLN A 46 -0.30 -1.55 -3.99
C GLN A 46 -0.14 -0.99 -2.57
N ASN A 47 0.54 -1.71 -1.67
CA ASN A 47 0.82 -1.21 -0.33
C ASN A 47 1.70 0.04 -0.35
N GLN A 48 2.73 0.06 -1.21
CA GLN A 48 3.57 1.26 -1.38
C GLN A 48 2.73 2.44 -1.90
N GLN A 49 1.91 2.23 -2.93
CA GLN A 49 1.02 3.26 -3.45
C GLN A 49 0.03 3.78 -2.41
N ASN A 50 -0.49 2.89 -1.56
CA ASN A 50 -1.41 3.29 -0.49
C ASN A 50 -0.68 4.14 0.58
N SER A 51 0.53 3.75 0.98
CA SER A 51 1.36 4.56 1.89
C SER A 51 1.64 5.95 1.30
N ASP A 52 2.03 6.02 0.03
CA ASP A 52 2.28 7.30 -0.64
C ASP A 52 1.03 8.19 -0.69
N LEU A 53 -0.15 7.59 -0.88
CA LEU A 53 -1.43 8.31 -0.88
C LEU A 53 -1.82 8.78 0.52
N GLU A 54 -1.59 7.98 1.56
CA GLU A 54 -1.80 8.35 2.95
C GLU A 54 -0.92 9.53 3.35
N ASP A 55 0.37 9.51 2.98
CA ASP A 55 1.30 10.61 3.20
C ASP A 55 0.86 11.90 2.50
N ARG A 56 0.43 11.80 1.23
CA ARG A 56 -0.12 12.93 0.49
C ARG A 56 -1.39 13.48 1.13
N LEU A 57 -2.28 12.60 1.60
CA LEU A 57 -3.49 13.01 2.31
C LEU A 57 -3.15 13.72 3.62
N GLN A 58 -2.17 13.24 4.37
CA GLN A 58 -1.71 13.90 5.59
C GLN A 58 -1.11 15.28 5.28
N ALA A 59 -0.27 15.39 4.25
CA ALA A 59 0.28 16.67 3.82
C ALA A 59 -0.83 17.66 3.42
N LEU A 60 -1.85 17.21 2.68
CA LEU A 60 -2.99 18.03 2.31
C LEU A 60 -3.85 18.45 3.51
N LYS A 61 -4.05 17.57 4.50
CA LYS A 61 -4.73 17.92 5.75
C LYS A 61 -3.97 19.01 6.51
N ILE A 62 -2.65 18.87 6.65
CA ILE A 62 -1.79 19.87 7.29
C ILE A 62 -1.87 21.20 6.53
N ALA A 63 -1.72 21.17 5.20
CA ALA A 63 -1.85 22.37 4.37
C ALA A 63 -3.24 23.03 4.52
N ASN A 64 -4.32 22.25 4.55
CA ASN A 64 -5.67 22.78 4.76
C ASN A 64 -5.85 23.42 6.15
N THR A 65 -5.24 22.85 7.20
CA THR A 65 -5.25 23.49 8.53
C THR A 65 -4.40 24.78 8.57
N MET A 66 -3.30 24.84 7.81
CA MET A 66 -2.43 26.02 7.74
C MET A 66 -3.01 27.16 6.88
N VAL A 67 -3.72 26.83 5.80
CA VAL A 67 -4.29 27.81 4.84
C VAL A 67 -5.61 28.43 5.35
N GLY A 68 -6.11 27.95 6.49
CA GLY A 68 -6.93 28.74 7.39
C GLY A 68 -8.40 28.38 7.33
N SER A 69 -8.87 27.80 8.44
CA SER A 69 -10.28 27.86 8.78
C SER A 69 -10.71 29.34 8.94
N LYS A 70 -12.01 29.62 8.81
CA LYS A 70 -12.55 30.97 9.12
C LYS A 70 -12.15 31.43 10.53
N GLU A 71 -12.03 30.48 11.45
CA GLU A 71 -11.61 30.69 12.83
C GLU A 71 -10.15 31.17 12.88
N ASP A 72 -9.23 30.52 12.17
CA ASP A 72 -7.81 30.92 12.14
C ASP A 72 -7.62 32.30 11.52
N LYS A 73 -8.41 32.64 10.50
CA LYS A 73 -8.42 33.98 9.90
C LYS A 73 -8.95 35.03 10.89
N LEU A 74 -9.97 34.70 11.68
CA LEU A 74 -10.51 35.58 12.73
C LEU A 74 -9.49 35.78 13.86
N ILE A 75 -8.90 34.70 14.37
CA ILE A 75 -7.87 34.71 15.42
C ILE A 75 -6.66 35.53 14.96
N THR A 76 -6.19 35.30 13.73
CA THR A 76 -5.06 36.05 13.16
C THR A 76 -5.38 37.54 13.03
N LYS A 77 -6.59 37.89 12.58
CA LYS A 77 -7.05 39.29 12.50
C LYS A 77 -7.11 39.96 13.88
N GLN A 78 -7.60 39.26 14.91
CA GLN A 78 -7.61 39.76 16.29
C GLN A 78 -6.20 39.98 16.83
N LYS A 79 -5.26 39.06 16.54
CA LYS A 79 -3.86 39.16 16.96
C LYS A 79 -3.16 40.37 16.32
N ILE A 80 -3.39 40.59 15.03
CA ILE A 80 -2.91 41.80 14.31
C ILE A 80 -3.46 43.07 14.95
N ASN A 81 -4.76 43.14 15.25
CA ASN A 81 -5.37 44.31 15.89
C ASN A 81 -4.88 44.55 17.33
N SER A 82 -4.41 43.51 18.03
CA SER A 82 -3.74 43.70 19.33
C SER A 82 -2.37 44.30 19.14
N LEU A 83 -1.57 43.75 18.22
CA LEU A 83 -0.22 44.25 17.92
C LEU A 83 -0.23 45.69 17.45
N ILE A 84 -1.18 46.09 16.59
CA ILE A 84 -1.32 47.50 16.15
C ILE A 84 -1.58 48.41 17.35
N ARG A 85 -2.49 48.02 18.26
CA ARG A 85 -2.77 48.81 19.47
C ARG A 85 -1.56 48.95 20.40
N ASP A 86 -0.74 47.91 20.49
CA ASP A 86 0.47 47.97 21.31
C ASP A 86 1.57 48.80 20.65
N ILE A 87 1.65 48.78 19.31
CA ILE A 87 2.50 49.70 18.54
C ILE A 87 2.05 51.14 18.74
N ASP A 88 0.74 51.43 18.65
CA ASP A 88 0.20 52.78 18.85
C ASP A 88 0.52 53.30 20.27
N LYS A 89 0.42 52.44 21.30
CA LYS A 89 0.84 52.79 22.66
C LYS A 89 2.33 53.09 22.77
N CYS A 90 3.18 52.28 22.14
CA CYS A 90 4.62 52.53 22.10
C CYS A 90 4.96 53.83 21.37
N ILE A 91 4.26 54.14 20.27
CA ILE A 91 4.42 55.39 19.54
C ILE A 91 3.97 56.59 20.39
N ALA A 92 2.87 56.47 21.12
CA ALA A 92 2.40 57.53 22.02
C ALA A 92 3.41 57.84 23.14
N LEU A 93 4.01 56.80 23.73
CA LEU A 93 5.04 56.93 24.77
C LEU A 93 6.35 57.59 24.30
N VAL A 94 6.61 57.60 22.99
CA VAL A 94 7.81 58.23 22.38
C VAL A 94 7.55 59.67 21.95
N ASN A 95 6.28 60.07 21.84
CA ASN A 95 5.86 61.40 21.43
C ASN A 95 5.38 62.28 22.60
N GLU A 96 5.59 61.84 23.85
CA GLU A 96 5.63 62.64 25.08
C GLU A 96 7.09 62.92 25.47
#